data_AF-A0A968YL56-F1
#
_entry.id   AF-A0A968YL56-F1
#
_cell.length_a   1.000
_cell.length_b   1.000
_cell.length_c   1.000
_cell.angle_alpha   90.00
_cell.angle_beta   90.00
_cell.angle_gamma   90.00
#
_symmetry.space_group_name_H-M   'P 1'
#
loop_
_entity.id
_entity.type
_entity.pdbx_description
1 polymer ?
#
loop_
_entity_poly.entity_id
_entity_poly.type
_entity_poly.pdbx_seq_one_letter_code
_entity_poly.pdbx_strand_id
1 'polypeptide(L)'
;MLKRIKVEKIDFDEAEDDGFVYGKDLSRRLYNSVYIELGQEKPYSPASSDDSRTDYRFFRNCNVHYAESDQQADLENFNESIWDVSVVIYN
;
A
#
# COMPACT_ATOMS: atom_id res chain seq x y z
N MET A 1 2.78 -4.90 -12.22
CA MET A 1 1.80 -5.70 -11.44
C MET A 1 1.11 -4.72 -10.49
N LEU A 2 -0.22 -4.76 -10.39
CA LEU A 2 -0.98 -3.84 -9.52
C LEU A 2 -1.21 -4.49 -8.15
N LYS A 3 -1.01 -3.74 -7.07
CA LYS A 3 -1.25 -4.18 -5.70
C LYS A 3 -2.31 -3.34 -5.01
N ARG A 4 -3.19 -3.98 -4.24
CA ARG A 4 -4.17 -3.30 -3.39
C ARG A 4 -3.68 -3.31 -1.96
N ILE A 5 -3.42 -2.13 -1.41
CA ILE A 5 -2.89 -1.97 -0.06
C ILE A 5 -3.94 -1.26 0.77
N LYS A 6 -4.31 -1.89 1.88
CA LYS A 6 -5.25 -1.32 2.84
C LYS A 6 -4.49 -0.50 3.88
N VAL A 7 -4.90 0.74 4.07
CA VAL A 7 -4.24 1.75 4.92
C VAL A 7 -5.30 2.46 5.76
N GLU A 8 -4.99 2.72 7.03
CA GLU A 8 -5.86 3.53 7.89
C GLU A 8 -5.83 4.99 7.48
N LYS A 9 -7.00 5.64 7.52
CA LYS A 9 -7.10 7.04 7.12
C LYS A 9 -6.14 7.95 7.88
N ILE A 10 -5.96 7.71 9.18
CA ILE A 10 -5.03 8.50 10.00
C ILE A 10 -3.59 8.35 9.52
N ASP A 11 -3.13 7.12 9.29
CA ASP A 11 -1.77 6.84 8.78
C ASP A 11 -1.55 7.44 7.39
N PHE A 12 -2.60 7.49 6.58
CA PHE A 12 -2.54 8.06 5.24
C PHE A 12 -2.52 9.59 5.25
N ASP A 13 -3.34 10.22 6.09
CA ASP A 13 -3.42 11.68 6.21
C ASP A 13 -2.19 12.27 6.93
N GLU A 14 -1.52 11.48 7.79
CA GLU A 14 -0.26 11.84 8.45
C GLU A 14 0.97 11.65 7.56
N ALA A 15 0.87 10.87 6.47
CA ALA A 15 1.95 10.74 5.51
C ALA A 15 2.14 12.07 4.76
N GLU A 16 3.32 12.67 4.90
CA GLU A 16 3.71 13.87 4.15
C GLU A 16 3.71 13.60 2.62
N ASP A 17 3.78 14.65 1.79
CA ASP A 17 3.97 14.49 0.34
C ASP A 17 5.28 13.70 0.08
N ASP A 18 5.25 12.69 -0.80
CA ASP A 18 6.31 11.67 -0.99
C ASP A 18 6.60 10.81 0.26
N GLY A 19 5.66 10.78 1.21
CA GLY A 19 5.78 10.06 2.48
C GLY A 19 5.60 8.55 2.36
N PHE A 20 6.04 7.87 3.43
CA PHE A 20 5.86 6.44 3.59
C PHE A 20 4.50 6.13 4.21
N VAL A 21 3.80 5.18 3.60
CA VAL A 21 2.52 4.70 4.10
C VAL A 21 2.67 3.25 4.54
N TYR A 22 2.23 2.97 5.77
CA TYR A 22 2.17 1.62 6.29
C TYR A 22 0.81 0.99 6.00
N GLY A 23 0.80 -0.26 5.54
CA GLY A 23 -0.46 -0.92 5.24
C GLY A 23 -0.34 -2.43 5.10
N LYS A 24 -1.44 -3.04 4.66
CA LYS A 24 -1.54 -4.49 4.45
C LYS A 24 -1.81 -4.81 2.99
N ASP A 25 -1.02 -5.70 2.38
CA ASP A 25 -1.27 -6.17 1.01
C ASP A 25 -2.50 -7.08 0.99
N LEU A 26 -3.60 -6.61 0.38
CA LEU A 26 -4.82 -7.40 0.21
C LEU A 26 -4.67 -8.50 -0.86
N SER A 27 -3.62 -8.43 -1.68
CA SER A 27 -3.41 -9.29 -2.84
C SER A 27 -2.69 -10.60 -2.48
N ARG A 28 -2.06 -10.71 -1.29
CA ARG A 28 -1.30 -11.89 -0.87
C ARG A 28 -1.56 -12.22 0.59
N ARG A 29 -1.71 -13.52 0.90
CA ARG A 29 -1.89 -14.05 2.27
C ARG A 29 -0.65 -13.96 3.17
N LEU A 30 0.53 -13.62 2.63
CA LEU A 30 1.82 -13.76 3.31
C LEU A 30 2.49 -12.42 3.68
N TYR A 31 2.06 -11.29 3.10
CA TYR A 31 2.67 -9.99 3.37
C TYR A 31 1.74 -9.19 4.28
N ASN A 32 1.83 -9.48 5.58
CA ASN A 32 0.93 -8.92 6.59
C ASN A 32 1.12 -7.41 6.79
N SER A 33 2.30 -6.89 6.41
CA SER A 33 2.73 -5.52 6.64
C SER A 33 3.67 -5.07 5.52
N VAL A 34 3.37 -3.92 4.92
CA VAL A 34 4.19 -3.30 3.89
C VAL A 34 4.38 -1.83 4.19
N TYR A 35 5.58 -1.31 3.88
CA TYR A 35 5.85 0.12 3.83
C TYR A 35 5.94 0.55 2.38
N ILE A 36 5.33 1.67 2.05
CA ILE A 36 5.20 2.12 0.66
C ILE A 36 5.63 3.57 0.60
N GLU A 37 6.70 3.84 -0.12
CA GLU A 37 7.01 5.18 -0.58
C GLU A 37 6.06 5.50 -1.74
N LEU A 38 5.17 6.46 -1.55
CA LEU A 38 4.22 6.82 -2.59
C LEU A 38 4.97 7.45 -3.77
N GLY A 39 4.77 6.90 -4.96
CA GLY A 39 5.25 7.51 -6.19
C GLY A 39 4.25 8.54 -6.73
N GLN A 40 4.10 8.57 -8.05
CA GLN A 40 3.25 9.56 -8.69
C GLN A 40 1.76 9.18 -8.59
N GLU A 41 0.95 10.06 -8.00
CA GLU A 41 -0.50 9.90 -8.04
C GLU A 41 -1.05 9.98 -9.47
N LYS A 42 -2.02 9.12 -9.76
CA LYS A 42 -2.77 9.07 -11.00
C LYS A 42 -4.27 8.94 -10.71
N PRO A 43 -5.13 9.31 -11.67
CA PRO A 43 -6.56 9.07 -11.56
C PRO A 43 -6.84 7.58 -11.27
N TYR A 44 -7.60 7.33 -10.20
CA TYR A 44 -8.06 5.99 -9.88
C TYR A 44 -9.19 5.59 -10.85
N SER A 45 -9.16 4.35 -11.33
CA SER A 45 -10.25 3.78 -12.13
C SER A 45 -11.09 2.87 -11.24
N PRO A 46 -12.35 3.24 -10.93
CA PRO A 46 -13.22 2.43 -10.09
C PRO A 46 -13.45 1.03 -10.65
N ALA A 47 -13.40 0.02 -9.78
CA ALA A 47 -13.82 -1.33 -10.08
C ALA A 47 -15.27 -1.55 -9.62
N SER A 48 -15.98 -2.47 -10.27
CA SER A 48 -17.37 -2.80 -9.91
C SER A 48 -17.52 -3.41 -8.51
N SER A 49 -16.43 -3.89 -7.91
CA SER A 49 -16.38 -4.48 -6.58
C SER A 49 -15.95 -3.49 -5.48
N ASP A 50 -15.72 -2.23 -5.81
CA ASP A 50 -15.27 -1.24 -4.82
C ASP A 50 -16.43 -0.81 -3.91
N ASP A 51 -16.16 -0.66 -2.61
CA ASP A 51 -17.16 -0.17 -1.64
C ASP A 51 -17.28 1.34 -1.78
N SER A 52 -18.48 1.82 -2.08
CA SER A 52 -18.81 3.24 -2.22
C SER A 52 -18.47 4.13 -1.01
N ARG A 53 -18.19 3.54 0.16
CA ARG A 53 -17.85 4.25 1.40
C ARG A 53 -16.35 4.29 1.69
N THR A 54 -15.54 3.71 0.80
CA THR A 54 -14.08 3.63 0.95
C THR A 54 -13.42 4.56 -0.06
N ASP A 55 -12.38 5.27 0.36
CA ASP A 55 -11.61 6.14 -0.52
C ASP A 55 -10.51 5.33 -1.21
N TYR A 56 -10.35 5.51 -2.51
CA TYR A 56 -9.37 4.81 -3.32
C TYR A 56 -8.46 5.80 -4.04
N ARG A 57 -7.14 5.63 -3.88
CA ARG A 57 -6.13 6.43 -4.60
C ARG A 57 -5.19 5.51 -5.37
N PHE A 58 -4.71 5.97 -6.52
CA PHE A 58 -3.80 5.20 -7.36
C PHE A 58 -2.45 5.90 -7.48
N PHE A 59 -1.38 5.15 -7.24
CA PHE A 59 -0.02 5.63 -7.32
C PHE A 59 0.80 4.69 -8.21
N ARG A 60 1.67 5.30 -9.03
CA ARG A 60 2.58 4.59 -9.93
C ARG A 60 4.01 4.72 -9.47
N ASN A 61 4.79 3.68 -9.79
CA ASN A 61 6.22 3.60 -9.47
C ASN A 61 6.48 3.77 -7.96
N CYS A 62 5.70 3.09 -7.11
CA CYS A 62 5.91 3.12 -5.66
C CYS A 62 7.02 2.15 -5.28
N ASN A 63 7.91 2.57 -4.38
CA ASN A 63 8.87 1.67 -3.76
C ASN A 63 8.16 0.96 -2.61
N VAL A 64 8.06 -0.37 -2.70
CA VAL A 64 7.36 -1.19 -1.71
C VAL A 64 8.36 -2.05 -0.97
N HIS A 65 8.46 -1.83 0.33
CA HIS A 65 9.26 -2.63 1.26
C HIS A 65 8.36 -3.65 1.94
N TYR A 66 8.69 -4.94 1.79
CA TYR A 66 7.88 -6.03 2.31
C TYR A 66 8.73 -7.19 2.85
N ALA A 67 8.27 -7.82 3.91
CA ALA A 67 8.83 -9.05 4.44
C ALA A 67 7.99 -10.24 3.97
N GLU A 68 8.64 -11.34 3.56
CA GLU A 68 7.93 -12.55 3.11
C GLU A 68 7.55 -13.51 4.23
N SER A 69 8.09 -13.28 5.42
CA SER A 69 7.79 -14.03 6.63
C SER A 69 7.91 -13.13 7.85
N ASP A 70 7.23 -13.51 8.94
CA ASP A 70 7.34 -12.80 10.22
C ASP A 70 8.79 -12.80 10.72
N GLN A 71 9.55 -13.87 10.49
CA GLN A 71 10.97 -13.94 10.83
C GLN A 71 11.83 -12.93 10.05
N GLN A 72 11.49 -12.64 8.79
CA GLN A 72 12.17 -11.56 8.04
C GLN A 72 11.84 -10.20 8.62
N ALA A 73 10.58 -9.96 9.00
CA ALA A 73 10.15 -8.72 9.62
C ALA A 73 10.85 -8.49 10.98
N ASP A 74 10.95 -9.54 11.82
CA ASP A 74 11.63 -9.49 13.12
C ASP A 74 13.14 -9.18 13.00
N LEU A 75 13.75 -9.54 11.87
CA LEU A 75 15.15 -9.28 11.56
C LEU A 75 15.36 -7.99 10.75
N GLU A 76 14.31 -7.19 10.57
CA GLU A 76 14.29 -5.98 9.73
C GLU A 76 14.79 -6.21 8.29
N ASN A 77 14.64 -7.44 7.77
CA ASN A 77 15.08 -7.84 6.45
C ASN A 77 13.93 -7.71 5.44
N PHE A 78 13.76 -6.51 4.89
CA PHE A 78 12.73 -6.21 3.90
C PHE A 78 13.26 -6.33 2.48
N ASN A 79 12.46 -6.93 1.60
CA ASN A 79 12.67 -6.85 0.16
C ASN A 79 12.09 -5.54 -0.37
N GLU A 80 12.70 -5.00 -1.41
CA GLU A 80 12.22 -3.82 -2.13
C GLU A 80 11.79 -4.21 -3.55
N SER A 81 10.66 -3.67 -3.99
CA SER A 81 10.22 -3.81 -5.37
C SER A 81 9.37 -2.61 -5.81
N ILE A 82 9.42 -2.29 -7.10
CA ILE A 82 8.65 -1.20 -7.69
C ILE A 82 7.32 -1.72 -8.19
N TRP A 83 6.22 -1.28 -7.57
CA TRP A 83 4.86 -1.69 -7.94
C TRP A 83 3.95 -0.48 -8.22
N ASP A 84 2.93 -0.72 -9.04
CA ASP A 84 1.77 0.16 -9.14
C ASP A 84 0.83 -0.20 -7.97
N VAL A 85 0.37 0.79 -7.21
CA VAL A 85 -0.38 0.58 -5.96
C VAL A 85 -1.72 1.31 -5.99
N SER A 86 -2.79 0.58 -5.71
CA SER A 86 -4.08 1.15 -5.30
C SER A 86 -4.15 1.15 -3.77
N VAL A 87 -4.17 2.34 -3.19
CA VAL A 87 -4.37 2.53 -1.75
C VAL A 87 -5.86 2.53 -1.46
N VAL A 88 -6.27 1.68 -0.52
CA VAL A 88 -7.63 1.52 -0.03
C VAL A 88 -7.67 2.14 1.37
N ILE A 89 -8.19 3.36 1.46
CA ILE A 89 -8.19 4.17 2.67
C ILE A 89 -9.50 3.92 3.41
N TYR A 90 -9.41 3.38 4.63
CA TYR A 90 -10.59 3.07 5.45
C TYR A 90 -10.57 3.87 6.76
N ASN A 91 -11.78 4.22 7.22
CA ASN A 91 -12.02 4.85 8.53
C ASN A 91 -12.05 3.84 9.67
#